data_AF-A0ABD0WGD3-F1
#
_entry.id   AF-A0ABD0WGD3-F1
#
_cell.length_a   1.000
_cell.length_b   1.000
_cell.length_c   1.000
_cell.angle_alpha   90.00
_cell.angle_beta   90.00
_cell.angle_gamma   90.00
#
_symmetry.space_group_name_H-M   'P 1'
#
loop_
_entity.id
_entity.type
_entity.pdbx_description
1 polymer ?
#
loop_
_entity_poly.entity_id
_entity_poly.type
_entity_poly.pdbx_seq_one_letter_code
_entity_poly.pdbx_strand_id
1 'polypeptide(L)'
;MFRYIYRFATLYDIKNKIPVFSAYTYNGIGGKSIPRPAWKIEPQLDQQIYPNMALANRWINYRHQAVKKDYASAENSNLSKGHMFPKAFATDEDTQNSTFTFTNCVPQSLSCNNGKWRSMEEEVQKTIKKNCLGVAYLVTGAVPSVNNMLNGRVNIPSHLWTAYCCYNKNLEQWIAKAYWFKNVDNCNKTRGTLSKLYKELGVFYQNGKVYVSLFSQKCPVDFDLMLAGEDEEVESGDGFEGADDDFAPL
;
A
#
# COMPACT_ATOMS: atom_id res chain seq x y z
N MET A 1 -5.93 10.13 13.04
CA MET A 1 -6.45 11.49 12.69
C MET A 1 -5.27 12.46 12.68
N PHE A 2 -5.25 13.49 11.82
CA PHE A 2 -4.16 14.49 11.80
C PHE A 2 -4.72 15.91 11.75
N ARG A 3 -4.28 16.76 12.70
CA ARG A 3 -4.80 18.13 12.90
C ARG A 3 -6.33 18.19 12.97
N TYR A 4 -6.90 17.26 13.73
CA TYR A 4 -8.34 17.09 13.96
C TYR A 4 -9.17 16.72 12.73
N ILE A 5 -8.52 16.30 11.64
CA ILE A 5 -9.16 15.90 10.39
C ILE A 5 -8.87 14.41 10.14
N TYR A 6 -9.90 13.65 9.78
CA TYR A 6 -9.76 12.28 9.28
C TYR A 6 -9.25 12.34 7.84
N ARG A 7 -8.07 11.75 7.60
CA ARG A 7 -7.38 11.81 6.30
C ARG A 7 -7.52 10.52 5.50
N PHE A 8 -7.57 9.39 6.18
CA PHE A 8 -7.77 8.04 5.65
C PHE A 8 -8.18 7.12 6.81
N ALA A 9 -8.61 5.91 6.49
CA ALA A 9 -8.97 4.89 7.48
C ALA A 9 -7.98 3.72 7.42
N THR A 10 -7.67 3.13 8.56
CA THR A 10 -6.81 1.94 8.65
C THR A 10 -7.44 0.93 9.60
N LEU A 11 -7.58 -0.31 9.14
CA LEU A 11 -7.79 -1.45 10.03
C LEU A 11 -6.43 -2.00 10.43
N TYR A 12 -6.12 -1.98 11.72
CA TYR A 12 -4.78 -2.28 12.23
C TYR A 12 -4.76 -3.55 13.08
N ASP A 13 -3.80 -4.44 12.82
CA ASP A 13 -3.58 -5.66 13.59
C ASP A 13 -2.59 -5.39 14.72
N ILE A 14 -3.08 -5.30 15.96
CA ILE A 14 -2.25 -5.03 17.14
C ILE A 14 -1.31 -6.19 17.53
N LYS A 15 -1.61 -7.41 17.07
CA LYS A 15 -0.79 -8.60 17.32
C LYS A 15 0.43 -8.59 16.41
N ASN A 16 0.20 -8.44 15.10
CA ASN A 16 1.26 -8.39 14.09
C ASN A 16 1.90 -6.99 13.93
N LYS A 17 1.28 -5.95 14.48
CA LYS A 17 1.72 -4.55 14.43
C LYS A 17 1.90 -4.01 13.02
N ILE A 18 1.02 -4.44 12.13
CA ILE A 18 0.91 -3.96 10.76
C ILE A 18 -0.54 -3.64 10.42
N PRO A 19 -0.81 -2.71 9.49
CA PRO A 19 -2.14 -2.56 8.90
C PRO A 19 -2.57 -3.86 8.22
N VAL A 20 -3.84 -4.25 8.43
CA VAL A 20 -4.52 -5.21 7.56
C VAL A 20 -4.79 -4.54 6.21
N PHE A 21 -5.34 -3.32 6.26
CA PHE A 21 -5.46 -2.44 5.11
C PHE A 21 -5.59 -0.97 5.54
N SER A 22 -5.31 -0.07 4.59
CA SER A 22 -5.71 1.34 4.65
C SER A 22 -6.58 1.69 3.45
N ALA A 23 -7.67 2.42 3.70
CA ALA A 23 -8.62 2.89 2.71
C ALA A 23 -8.55 4.41 2.61
N TYR A 24 -8.47 4.92 1.38
CA TYR A 24 -8.25 6.32 1.07
C TYR A 24 -8.87 6.69 -0.28
N THR A 25 -8.99 7.99 -0.53
CA THR A 25 -9.55 8.54 -1.77
C THR A 25 -8.50 9.29 -2.56
N TYR A 26 -8.62 9.28 -3.88
CA TYR A 26 -7.77 10.06 -4.78
C TYR A 26 -8.60 10.69 -5.89
N ASN A 27 -8.40 11.98 -6.15
CA ASN A 27 -9.16 12.75 -7.13
C ASN A 27 -8.37 13.04 -8.43
N GLY A 28 -7.24 12.35 -8.64
CA GLY A 28 -6.38 12.55 -9.82
C GLY A 28 -5.44 13.75 -9.73
N ILE A 29 -5.47 14.52 -8.64
CA ILE A 29 -4.58 15.66 -8.38
C ILE A 29 -3.61 15.29 -7.26
N GLY A 30 -2.34 15.08 -7.61
CA GLY A 30 -1.27 14.96 -6.62
C GLY A 30 -0.91 16.32 -6.02
N GLY A 31 -0.61 16.36 -4.72
CA GLY A 31 -0.06 17.55 -4.08
C GLY A 31 1.42 17.78 -4.42
N LYS A 32 1.92 19.01 -4.21
CA LYS A 32 3.37 19.27 -4.26
C LYS A 32 4.06 18.42 -3.19
N SER A 33 5.11 17.70 -3.57
CA SER A 33 5.84 16.83 -2.65
C SER A 33 6.48 17.62 -1.51
N ILE A 34 6.21 17.22 -0.27
CA ILE A 34 6.83 17.81 0.92
C ILE A 34 8.15 17.09 1.31
N PRO A 35 9.06 17.74 2.07
CA PRO A 35 10.17 17.03 2.72
C PRO A 35 9.68 15.86 3.58
N ARG A 36 10.48 14.80 3.71
CA ARG A 36 10.10 13.59 4.46
C ARG A 36 9.78 13.94 5.93
N PRO A 37 8.52 13.79 6.38
CA PRO A 37 8.16 14.05 7.77
C PRO A 37 8.68 12.95 8.70
N ALA A 38 8.68 13.25 10.00
CA ALA A 38 8.90 12.24 11.03
C ALA A 38 7.73 11.24 11.09
N TRP A 39 8.07 9.98 11.34
CA TRP A 39 7.11 8.90 11.55
C TRP A 39 6.43 9.04 12.91
N LYS A 40 5.10 8.94 12.89
CA LYS A 40 4.20 9.12 14.03
C LYS A 40 3.59 7.80 14.48
N ILE A 41 2.92 7.87 15.62
CA ILE A 41 2.07 6.84 16.20
C ILE A 41 0.63 7.34 16.29
N GLU A 42 -0.30 6.43 16.58
CA GLU A 42 -1.69 6.71 16.95
C GLU A 42 -1.84 6.52 18.47
N PRO A 43 -1.81 7.59 19.29
CA PRO A 43 -1.75 7.50 20.75
C PRO A 43 -2.89 6.68 21.39
N GLN A 44 -4.07 6.72 20.78
CA GLN A 44 -5.27 6.01 21.22
C GLN A 44 -5.12 4.47 21.24
N LEU A 45 -4.19 3.89 20.48
CA LEU A 45 -3.95 2.44 20.50
C LEU A 45 -3.30 1.98 21.82
N ASP A 46 -2.59 2.86 22.51
CA ASP A 46 -1.93 2.57 23.79
C ASP A 46 -2.53 3.41 24.92
N GLN A 47 -3.86 3.57 24.89
CA GLN A 47 -4.69 4.18 25.95
C GLN A 47 -4.34 5.63 26.29
N GLN A 48 -3.77 6.38 25.35
CA GLN A 48 -3.58 7.82 25.52
C GLN A 48 -4.83 8.58 25.04
N ILE A 49 -5.14 9.68 25.71
CA ILE A 49 -6.39 10.45 25.51
C ILE A 49 -6.38 11.28 24.21
N TYR A 50 -5.21 11.44 23.58
CA TYR A 50 -5.05 12.35 22.44
C TYR A 50 -5.44 11.68 21.10
N PRO A 51 -6.42 12.23 20.35
CA PRO A 51 -6.94 11.57 19.14
C PRO A 51 -6.09 11.78 17.88
N ASN A 52 -5.18 12.76 17.90
CA ASN A 52 -4.31 13.05 16.76
C ASN A 52 -3.04 12.20 16.81
N MET A 53 -2.60 11.74 15.64
CA MET A 53 -1.30 11.10 15.48
C MET A 53 -0.18 12.04 15.95
N ALA A 54 0.81 11.48 16.64
CA ALA A 54 1.84 12.24 17.33
C ALA A 54 3.20 11.55 17.27
N LEU A 55 4.26 12.25 17.66
CA LEU A 55 5.56 11.61 17.85
C LEU A 55 5.52 10.71 19.07
N ALA A 56 6.15 9.54 18.97
CA ALA A 56 6.27 8.62 20.09
C ALA A 56 7.13 9.23 21.20
N ASN A 57 6.62 9.25 22.43
CA ASN A 57 7.41 9.54 23.62
C ASN A 57 8.33 8.35 23.96
N ARG A 58 9.64 8.60 24.05
CA ARG A 58 10.68 7.58 24.33
C ARG A 58 10.51 6.83 25.65
N TRP A 59 9.79 7.41 26.60
CA TRP A 59 9.57 6.85 27.94
C TRP A 59 8.35 5.92 28.03
N ILE A 60 7.54 5.86 26.97
CA ILE A 60 6.33 5.04 26.92
C ILE A 60 6.62 3.73 26.19
N ASN A 61 6.13 2.63 26.75
CA ASN A 61 6.18 1.32 26.10
C ASN A 61 4.91 1.07 25.30
N TYR A 62 4.97 1.27 23.97
CA TYR A 62 3.87 1.03 23.04
C TYR A 62 3.71 -0.46 22.76
N ARG A 63 2.67 -1.07 23.31
CA ARG A 63 2.40 -2.51 23.25
C ARG A 63 1.52 -2.89 22.06
N HIS A 64 0.63 -2.00 21.63
CA HIS A 64 -0.38 -2.29 20.61
C HIS A 64 -0.02 -1.78 19.22
N GLN A 65 1.10 -1.09 19.04
CA GLN A 65 1.56 -0.61 17.74
C GLN A 65 3.08 -0.66 17.60
N ALA A 66 3.54 -0.55 16.36
CA ALA A 66 4.94 -0.39 16.03
C ALA A 66 5.42 1.05 16.31
N VAL A 67 6.70 1.19 16.60
CA VAL A 67 7.39 2.47 16.79
C VAL A 67 8.73 2.52 16.06
N LYS A 68 9.37 3.70 16.04
CA LYS A 68 10.65 3.92 15.34
C LYS A 68 11.72 2.86 15.65
N LYS A 69 11.88 2.48 16.93
CA LYS A 69 12.87 1.47 17.35
C LYS A 69 12.60 0.08 16.75
N ASP A 70 11.34 -0.27 16.50
CA ASP A 70 10.97 -1.58 15.96
C ASP A 70 11.43 -1.74 14.50
N TYR A 71 11.73 -0.63 13.79
CA TYR A 71 12.25 -0.60 12.43
C TYR A 71 13.76 -0.27 12.33
N ALA A 72 14.50 -0.28 13.45
CA ALA A 72 15.89 0.18 13.47
C ALA A 72 16.84 -0.66 12.58
N SER A 73 16.58 -1.97 12.47
CA SER A 73 17.36 -2.91 11.65
C SER A 73 16.77 -3.18 10.26
N ALA A 74 15.68 -2.50 9.88
CA ALA A 74 14.97 -2.77 8.63
C ALA A 74 15.92 -2.73 7.41
N GLU A 75 16.71 -1.65 7.30
CA GLU A 75 17.62 -1.46 6.17
C GLU A 75 18.73 -2.52 6.14
N ASN A 76 19.23 -2.96 7.29
CA ASN A 76 20.21 -4.07 7.40
C ASN A 76 19.62 -5.41 6.94
N SER A 77 18.30 -5.53 6.88
CA SER A 77 17.57 -6.71 6.40
C SER A 77 16.95 -6.50 5.01
N ASN A 78 17.44 -5.51 4.24
CA ASN A 78 16.89 -5.14 2.93
C ASN A 78 15.40 -4.78 2.96
N LEU A 79 14.94 -4.20 4.07
CA LEU A 79 13.55 -3.76 4.25
C LEU A 79 13.47 -2.24 4.40
N SER A 80 12.34 -1.70 3.99
CA SER A 80 11.96 -0.30 4.13
C SER A 80 10.58 -0.18 4.78
N LYS A 81 10.19 1.05 5.13
CA LYS A 81 8.84 1.35 5.62
C LYS A 81 7.93 1.59 4.41
N GLY A 82 7.26 0.54 3.96
CA GLY A 82 6.32 0.57 2.84
C GLY A 82 4.97 1.14 3.25
N HIS A 83 4.47 2.16 2.55
CA HIS A 83 3.20 2.82 2.88
C HIS A 83 2.00 2.02 2.36
N MET A 84 0.91 1.95 3.13
CA MET A 84 -0.38 1.43 2.62
C MET A 84 -1.17 2.53 1.91
N PHE A 85 -1.38 3.68 2.55
CA PHE A 85 -1.76 4.92 1.85
C PHE A 85 -0.49 5.64 1.41
N PRO A 86 -0.13 5.63 0.11
CA PRO A 86 1.13 6.19 -0.35
C PRO A 86 1.06 7.71 -0.35
N LYS A 87 2.17 8.35 0.06
CA LYS A 87 2.29 9.82 0.09
C LYS A 87 1.90 10.46 -1.24
N ALA A 88 2.26 9.83 -2.37
CA ALA A 88 1.99 10.38 -3.70
C ALA A 88 0.49 10.54 -4.02
N PHE A 89 -0.39 9.76 -3.37
CA PHE A 89 -1.84 9.84 -3.55
C PHE A 89 -2.49 10.93 -2.70
N ALA A 90 -1.74 11.60 -1.82
CA ALA A 90 -2.26 12.68 -1.00
C ALA A 90 -2.31 14.01 -1.78
N THR A 91 -3.42 14.74 -1.63
CA THR A 91 -3.75 15.96 -2.38
C THR A 91 -3.16 17.24 -1.79
N ASP A 92 -2.83 17.23 -0.49
CA ASP A 92 -2.33 18.38 0.26
C ASP A 92 -1.22 17.98 1.24
N GLU A 93 -0.49 18.97 1.74
CA GLU A 93 0.67 18.77 2.62
C GLU A 93 0.32 18.06 3.93
N ASP A 94 -0.83 18.39 4.53
CA ASP A 94 -1.24 17.78 5.78
C ASP A 94 -1.65 16.32 5.58
N THR A 95 -2.33 16.01 4.47
CA THR A 95 -2.63 14.62 4.08
C THR A 95 -1.34 13.85 3.81
N GLN A 96 -0.36 14.43 3.09
CA GLN A 96 0.96 13.82 2.89
C GLN A 96 1.68 13.56 4.22
N ASN A 97 1.60 14.49 5.17
CA ASN A 97 2.23 14.33 6.49
C ASN A 97 1.55 13.23 7.32
N SER A 98 0.23 13.08 7.13
CA SER A 98 -0.57 12.08 7.83
C SER A 98 -0.24 10.64 7.42
N THR A 99 0.30 10.42 6.22
CA THR A 99 0.66 9.07 5.74
C THR A 99 1.86 8.48 6.49
N PHE A 100 2.68 9.31 7.14
CA PHE A 100 3.87 8.91 7.90
C PHE A 100 3.51 8.51 9.34
N THR A 101 2.75 7.42 9.48
CA THR A 101 2.46 6.77 10.75
C THR A 101 2.79 5.28 10.68
N PHE A 102 3.26 4.70 11.78
CA PHE A 102 3.57 3.27 11.84
C PHE A 102 2.33 2.37 11.67
N THR A 103 1.13 2.93 11.88
CA THR A 103 -0.12 2.23 11.58
C THR A 103 -0.41 2.15 10.09
N ASN A 104 0.22 2.98 9.25
CA ASN A 104 0.05 3.04 7.81
C ASN A 104 1.25 2.44 7.04
N CYS A 105 2.12 1.68 7.71
CA CYS A 105 3.26 1.07 7.05
C CYS A 105 3.54 -0.37 7.48
N VAL A 106 4.26 -1.07 6.62
CA VAL A 106 4.76 -2.43 6.84
C VAL A 106 6.26 -2.50 6.53
N PRO A 107 7.01 -3.48 7.07
CA PRO A 107 8.31 -3.83 6.53
C PRO A 107 8.14 -4.38 5.10
N GLN A 108 8.63 -3.65 4.11
CA GLN A 108 8.53 -4.03 2.70
C GLN A 108 9.94 -4.20 2.11
N SER A 109 10.15 -5.22 1.27
CA SER A 109 11.42 -5.37 0.53
C SER A 109 11.83 -4.04 -0.10
N LEU A 110 13.08 -3.64 0.12
CA LEU A 110 13.64 -2.38 -0.35
C LEU A 110 13.64 -2.31 -1.88
N SER A 111 14.04 -3.40 -2.53
CA SER A 111 14.05 -3.51 -4.00
C SER A 111 12.63 -3.46 -4.56
N CYS A 112 11.67 -4.13 -3.91
CA CYS A 112 10.28 -4.10 -4.32
C CYS A 112 9.65 -2.70 -4.17
N ASN A 113 9.82 -2.09 -2.99
CA ASN A 113 9.24 -0.77 -2.66
C ASN A 113 9.76 0.33 -3.60
N ASN A 114 11.07 0.36 -3.86
CA ASN A 114 11.69 1.36 -4.74
C ASN A 114 11.57 1.03 -6.23
N GLY A 115 11.19 -0.20 -6.56
CA GLY A 115 11.07 -0.72 -7.93
C GLY A 115 9.60 -0.93 -8.33
N LYS A 116 9.21 -2.19 -8.50
CA LYS A 116 7.92 -2.57 -9.11
C LYS A 116 6.70 -2.08 -8.33
N TRP A 117 6.78 -1.94 -7.01
CA TRP A 117 5.69 -1.36 -6.23
C TRP A 117 5.48 0.12 -6.56
N ARG A 118 6.55 0.92 -6.56
CA ARG A 118 6.50 2.33 -6.98
C ARG A 118 5.98 2.50 -8.41
N SER A 119 6.46 1.69 -9.35
CA SER A 119 5.97 1.73 -10.73
C SER A 119 4.48 1.41 -10.83
N MET A 120 3.97 0.47 -10.03
CA MET A 120 2.54 0.20 -9.96
C MET A 120 1.76 1.37 -9.35
N GLU A 121 2.26 2.02 -8.31
CA GLU A 121 1.65 3.23 -7.76
C GLU A 121 1.52 4.33 -8.83
N GLU A 122 2.57 4.56 -9.61
CA GLU A 122 2.59 5.53 -10.73
C GLU A 122 1.60 5.15 -11.84
N GLU A 123 1.53 3.87 -12.22
CA GLU A 123 0.56 3.35 -13.18
C GLU A 123 -0.88 3.61 -12.70
N VAL A 124 -1.20 3.24 -11.45
CA VAL A 124 -2.54 3.45 -10.88
C VAL A 124 -2.91 4.93 -10.88
N GLN A 125 -1.99 5.82 -10.49
CA GLN A 125 -2.24 7.27 -10.55
C GLN A 125 -2.53 7.76 -11.96
N LYS A 126 -1.73 7.32 -12.94
CA LYS A 126 -1.87 7.67 -14.35
C LYS A 126 -3.20 7.17 -14.91
N THR A 127 -3.56 5.92 -14.62
CA THR A 127 -4.81 5.30 -15.07
C THR A 127 -6.02 5.99 -14.45
N ILE A 128 -6.01 6.28 -13.15
CA ILE A 128 -7.10 7.02 -12.49
C ILE A 128 -7.24 8.41 -13.11
N LYS A 129 -6.15 9.16 -13.26
CA LYS A 129 -6.16 10.51 -13.83
C LYS A 129 -6.71 10.54 -15.27
N LYS A 130 -6.37 9.53 -16.08
CA LYS A 130 -6.81 9.45 -17.47
C LYS A 130 -8.27 9.04 -17.61
N ASN A 131 -8.77 8.13 -16.77
CA ASN A 131 -10.03 7.43 -17.03
C ASN A 131 -11.15 7.78 -16.03
N CYS A 132 -10.85 8.11 -14.78
CA CYS A 132 -11.86 8.33 -13.75
C CYS A 132 -12.45 9.75 -13.81
N LEU A 133 -13.75 9.86 -13.49
CA LEU A 133 -14.44 11.10 -13.20
C LEU A 133 -14.58 11.26 -11.68
N GLY A 134 -14.14 12.40 -11.14
CA GLY A 134 -14.26 12.70 -9.72
C GLY A 134 -13.30 11.87 -8.85
N VAL A 135 -13.83 11.22 -7.81
CA VAL A 135 -13.04 10.52 -6.78
C VAL A 135 -12.93 9.03 -7.09
N ALA A 136 -11.71 8.51 -7.06
CA ALA A 136 -11.42 7.09 -6.95
C ALA A 136 -11.27 6.67 -5.48
N TYR A 137 -11.77 5.50 -5.16
CA TYR A 137 -11.68 4.86 -3.84
C TYR A 137 -10.63 3.76 -3.92
N LEU A 138 -9.68 3.76 -3.01
CA LEU A 138 -8.57 2.82 -2.97
C LEU A 138 -8.50 2.11 -1.64
N VAL A 139 -8.10 0.84 -1.68
CA VAL A 139 -7.77 0.04 -0.51
C VAL A 139 -6.46 -0.68 -0.79
N THR A 140 -5.48 -0.49 0.10
CA THR A 140 -4.18 -1.14 0.03
C THR A 140 -3.94 -1.90 1.33
N GLY A 141 -3.51 -3.15 1.23
CA GLY A 141 -3.35 -4.01 2.38
C GLY A 141 -2.17 -4.95 2.31
N ALA A 142 -1.96 -5.64 3.42
CA ALA A 142 -0.84 -6.53 3.63
C ALA A 142 -1.33 -7.85 4.24
N VAL A 143 -0.83 -8.96 3.72
CA VAL A 143 -1.09 -10.28 4.28
C VAL A 143 0.03 -10.63 5.25
N PRO A 144 -0.24 -10.85 6.54
CA PRO A 144 0.79 -11.23 7.49
C PRO A 144 1.44 -12.55 7.07
N SER A 145 2.73 -12.69 7.33
CA SER A 145 3.44 -13.96 7.20
C SER A 145 3.36 -14.77 8.49
N VAL A 146 3.74 -16.05 8.41
CA VAL A 146 3.89 -16.90 9.59
C VAL A 146 5.31 -16.74 10.17
N ASN A 147 5.40 -16.35 11.44
CA ASN A 147 6.64 -16.31 12.23
C ASN A 147 7.80 -15.47 11.65
N ASN A 148 7.56 -14.55 10.72
CA ASN A 148 8.60 -13.65 10.22
C ASN A 148 8.40 -12.25 10.81
N MET A 149 9.26 -11.90 11.79
CA MET A 149 9.10 -10.70 12.61
C MET A 149 10.37 -9.86 12.58
N LEU A 150 10.25 -8.61 12.12
CA LEU A 150 11.28 -7.60 12.26
C LEU A 150 11.45 -7.24 13.74
N ASN A 151 12.68 -7.41 14.25
CA ASN A 151 13.05 -7.19 15.65
C ASN A 151 12.13 -7.89 16.67
N GLY A 152 11.56 -9.05 16.29
CA GLY A 152 10.63 -9.81 17.14
C GLY A 152 9.34 -9.05 17.50
N ARG A 153 9.03 -7.96 16.79
CA ARG A 153 7.97 -7.01 17.16
C ARG A 153 6.98 -6.77 16.03
N VAL A 154 7.44 -6.58 14.80
CA VAL A 154 6.58 -6.20 13.67
C VAL A 154 6.62 -7.29 12.61
N ASN A 155 5.45 -7.79 12.20
CA ASN A 155 5.37 -8.80 11.16
C ASN A 155 5.90 -8.25 9.83
N ILE A 156 6.73 -9.05 9.15
CA ILE A 156 7.12 -8.79 7.77
C ILE A 156 6.09 -9.52 6.91
N PRO A 157 5.14 -8.82 6.25
CA PRO A 157 4.06 -9.47 5.51
C PRO A 157 4.60 -10.33 4.37
N SER A 158 3.84 -11.37 4.00
CA SER A 158 4.18 -12.25 2.88
C SER A 158 3.78 -11.65 1.52
N HIS A 159 2.67 -10.91 1.49
CA HIS A 159 2.10 -10.31 0.29
C HIS A 159 1.59 -8.91 0.57
N LEU A 160 1.57 -8.09 -0.48
CA LEU A 160 0.97 -6.77 -0.51
C LEU A 160 -0.01 -6.71 -1.66
N TRP A 161 -1.06 -5.91 -1.52
CA TRP A 161 -2.06 -5.75 -2.56
C TRP A 161 -2.67 -4.35 -2.52
N THR A 162 -3.17 -3.89 -3.66
CA THR A 162 -3.98 -2.69 -3.76
C THR A 162 -5.12 -2.93 -4.74
N ALA A 163 -6.25 -2.28 -4.49
CA ALA A 163 -7.37 -2.26 -5.40
C ALA A 163 -7.99 -0.87 -5.43
N TYR A 164 -8.54 -0.49 -6.57
CA TYR A 164 -9.26 0.77 -6.70
C TYR A 164 -10.58 0.58 -7.44
N CYS A 165 -11.51 1.49 -7.17
CA CYS A 165 -12.78 1.62 -7.88
C CYS A 165 -13.10 3.09 -8.16
N CYS A 166 -13.59 3.39 -9.35
CA CYS A 166 -14.01 4.75 -9.72
C CYS A 166 -15.08 4.70 -10.84
N TYR A 167 -15.73 5.83 -11.08
CA TYR A 167 -16.59 5.99 -12.25
C TYR A 167 -15.75 6.40 -13.45
N ASN A 168 -15.79 5.64 -14.55
CA ASN A 168 -15.03 5.90 -15.76
C ASN A 168 -15.79 6.90 -16.65
N LYS A 169 -15.15 7.99 -17.04
CA LYS A 169 -15.76 9.08 -17.82
C LYS A 169 -16.01 8.75 -19.29
N ASN A 170 -15.25 7.81 -19.86
CA ASN A 170 -15.36 7.43 -21.27
C ASN A 170 -16.33 6.26 -21.46
N LEU A 171 -16.36 5.33 -20.51
CA LEU A 171 -17.26 4.17 -20.54
C LEU A 171 -18.59 4.43 -19.84
N GLU A 172 -18.73 5.56 -19.14
CA GLU A 172 -19.92 5.94 -18.38
C GLU A 172 -20.39 4.87 -17.37
N GLN A 173 -19.45 4.13 -16.79
CA GLN A 173 -19.72 3.07 -15.81
C GLN A 173 -18.66 3.01 -14.72
N TRP A 174 -19.01 2.39 -13.59
CA TRP A 174 -18.03 2.05 -12.56
C TRP A 174 -17.06 0.99 -13.05
N ILE A 175 -15.79 1.14 -12.69
CA ILE A 175 -14.71 0.21 -13.01
C ILE A 175 -13.94 -0.12 -11.74
N ALA A 176 -13.28 -1.28 -11.73
CA ALA A 176 -12.36 -1.63 -10.66
C ALA A 176 -11.19 -2.47 -11.18
N LYS A 177 -10.03 -2.30 -10.54
CA LYS A 177 -8.81 -3.06 -10.83
C LYS A 177 -8.09 -3.41 -9.53
N ALA A 178 -7.30 -4.47 -9.58
CA ALA A 178 -6.51 -4.96 -8.47
C ALA A 178 -5.09 -5.31 -8.90
N TYR A 179 -4.16 -5.16 -7.96
CA TYR A 179 -2.76 -5.52 -8.08
C TYR A 179 -2.29 -6.20 -6.80
N TRP A 180 -1.42 -7.21 -6.91
CA TRP A 180 -0.82 -7.87 -5.75
C TRP A 180 0.58 -8.39 -6.05
N PHE A 181 1.36 -8.57 -4.98
CA PHE A 181 2.79 -8.83 -5.01
C PHE A 181 3.17 -9.78 -3.87
N LYS A 182 4.16 -10.63 -4.10
CA LYS A 182 4.95 -11.24 -3.02
C LYS A 182 5.90 -10.17 -2.45
N ASN A 183 5.98 -10.07 -1.13
CA ASN A 183 6.90 -9.15 -0.45
C ASN A 183 8.30 -9.76 -0.33
N VAL A 184 8.96 -9.90 -1.47
CA VAL A 184 10.30 -10.48 -1.63
C VAL A 184 11.17 -9.53 -2.45
N ASP A 185 12.48 -9.76 -2.42
CA ASP A 185 13.39 -9.05 -3.32
C ASP A 185 13.07 -9.38 -4.79
N ASN A 186 13.23 -8.38 -5.67
CA ASN A 186 12.85 -8.47 -7.08
C ASN A 186 11.40 -8.95 -7.27
N CYS A 187 10.48 -8.38 -6.50
CA CYS A 187 9.06 -8.71 -6.57
C CYS A 187 8.49 -8.48 -7.98
N ASN A 188 7.48 -9.28 -8.34
CA ASN A 188 6.74 -9.13 -9.58
C ASN A 188 5.31 -8.66 -9.30
N LYS A 189 4.83 -7.78 -10.19
CA LYS A 189 3.46 -7.27 -10.20
C LYS A 189 2.54 -8.33 -10.80
N THR A 190 1.47 -8.66 -10.11
CA THR A 190 0.31 -9.32 -10.72
C THR A 190 -0.84 -8.32 -10.76
N ARG A 191 -1.55 -8.27 -11.89
CA ARG A 191 -2.74 -7.42 -12.10
C ARG A 191 -3.93 -8.32 -12.40
N GLY A 192 -5.13 -7.89 -12.01
CA GLY A 192 -6.35 -8.59 -12.36
C GLY A 192 -7.63 -7.91 -11.91
N THR A 193 -8.73 -8.64 -12.05
CA THR A 193 -10.06 -8.24 -11.56
C THR A 193 -10.13 -8.35 -10.04
N LEU A 194 -11.15 -7.73 -9.42
CA LEU A 194 -11.38 -7.90 -7.97
C LEU A 194 -11.68 -9.35 -7.62
N SER A 195 -12.42 -10.07 -8.47
CA SER A 195 -12.73 -11.48 -8.30
C SER A 195 -11.47 -12.35 -8.22
N LYS A 196 -10.49 -12.09 -9.10
CA LYS A 196 -9.16 -12.75 -9.04
C LYS A 196 -8.46 -12.42 -7.71
N LEU A 197 -8.39 -11.15 -7.34
CA LEU A 197 -7.79 -10.74 -6.06
C LEU A 197 -8.49 -11.40 -4.86
N TYR A 198 -9.82 -11.47 -4.83
CA TYR A 198 -10.58 -12.05 -3.70
C TYR A 198 -10.29 -13.54 -3.52
N LYS A 199 -10.13 -14.28 -4.63
CA LYS A 199 -9.72 -15.69 -4.59
C LYS A 199 -8.32 -15.82 -3.97
N GLU A 200 -7.36 -15.02 -4.44
CA GLU A 200 -5.99 -15.00 -3.90
C GLU A 200 -5.96 -14.65 -2.42
N LEU A 201 -6.65 -13.58 -2.01
CA LEU A 201 -6.73 -13.18 -0.60
C LEU A 201 -7.41 -14.26 0.28
N GLY A 202 -8.43 -14.95 -0.24
CA GLY A 202 -9.04 -16.07 0.43
C GLY A 202 -8.01 -17.17 0.75
N VAL A 203 -7.16 -17.52 -0.22
CA VAL A 203 -6.05 -18.45 -0.04
C VAL A 203 -5.04 -17.91 0.98
N PHE A 204 -4.61 -16.66 0.82
CA PHE A 204 -3.54 -16.06 1.63
C PHE A 204 -3.87 -15.92 3.12
N TYR A 205 -5.09 -15.54 3.48
CA TYR A 205 -5.42 -15.29 4.89
C TYR A 205 -5.72 -16.56 5.69
N GLN A 206 -6.47 -17.53 5.14
CA GLN A 206 -6.91 -18.71 5.91
C GLN A 206 -7.26 -19.93 5.02
N ASN A 207 -6.47 -20.22 3.96
CA ASN A 207 -6.71 -21.36 3.06
C ASN A 207 -8.16 -21.41 2.49
N GLY A 208 -8.71 -20.26 2.10
CA GLY A 208 -10.03 -20.14 1.48
C GLY A 208 -11.21 -20.00 2.43
N LYS A 209 -11.00 -19.91 3.75
CA LYS A 209 -12.10 -19.78 4.75
C LYS A 209 -12.62 -18.36 4.95
N VAL A 210 -12.02 -17.36 4.29
CA VAL A 210 -12.41 -15.96 4.42
C VAL A 210 -12.98 -15.48 3.09
N TYR A 211 -14.20 -14.93 3.15
CA TYR A 211 -14.79 -14.19 2.05
C TYR A 211 -14.35 -12.73 2.11
N VAL A 212 -13.79 -12.23 1.03
CA VAL A 212 -13.31 -10.83 0.92
C VAL A 212 -14.21 -10.08 -0.04
N SER A 213 -14.69 -8.92 0.39
CA SER A 213 -15.39 -7.94 -0.45
C SER A 213 -14.94 -6.55 -0.02
N LEU A 214 -14.28 -5.81 -0.92
CA LEU A 214 -13.63 -4.54 -0.59
C LEU A 214 -14.51 -3.33 -0.89
N PHE A 215 -15.32 -3.42 -1.95
CA PHE A 215 -16.12 -2.32 -2.45
C PHE A 215 -17.61 -2.67 -2.50
N SER A 216 -18.46 -1.65 -2.49
CA SER A 216 -19.90 -1.82 -2.67
C SER A 216 -20.23 -2.46 -4.02
N GLN A 217 -21.46 -2.98 -4.17
CA GLN A 217 -21.96 -3.60 -5.41
C GLN A 217 -21.89 -2.71 -6.66
N LYS A 218 -21.72 -1.39 -6.53
CA LYS A 218 -21.51 -0.50 -7.68
C LYS A 218 -20.20 -0.79 -8.42
N CYS A 219 -19.18 -1.31 -7.72
CA CYS A 219 -17.88 -1.61 -8.30
C CYS A 219 -17.90 -3.03 -8.90
N PRO A 220 -17.72 -3.18 -10.23
CA PRO A 220 -17.77 -4.49 -10.86
C PRO A 220 -16.60 -5.36 -10.39
N VAL A 221 -16.89 -6.61 -10.04
CA VAL A 221 -15.86 -7.55 -9.57
C VAL A 221 -15.06 -8.19 -10.70
N ASP A 222 -15.62 -8.24 -11.91
CA ASP A 222 -15.05 -8.91 -13.10
C ASP A 222 -14.78 -7.93 -14.26
N PHE A 223 -14.35 -6.70 -13.95
CA PHE A 223 -13.97 -5.72 -14.98
C PHE A 223 -12.56 -6.01 -15.55
N ASP A 224 -12.49 -6.56 -16.77
CA ASP A 224 -11.23 -7.03 -17.38
C ASP A 224 -10.76 -6.23 -18.60
N LEU A 225 -11.33 -5.05 -18.84
CA LEU A 225 -10.93 -4.22 -19.98
C LEU A 225 -9.64 -3.45 -19.68
N MET A 226 -8.67 -3.46 -20.60
CA MET A 226 -7.45 -2.64 -20.53
C MET A 226 -7.79 -1.14 -20.62
N LEU A 227 -7.19 -0.34 -19.73
CA LEU A 227 -7.46 1.10 -19.62
C LEU A 227 -6.28 1.93 -20.10
N ALA A 228 -6.57 3.14 -20.58
CA ALA A 228 -5.53 4.06 -21.03
C ALA A 228 -4.59 4.43 -19.87
N GLY A 229 -3.30 4.15 -20.02
CA GLY A 229 -2.29 4.44 -19.00
C GLY A 229 -1.80 3.22 -18.23
N GLU A 230 -2.47 2.07 -18.38
CA GLU A 230 -1.94 0.78 -17.94
C GLU A 230 -0.81 0.33 -18.86
N ASP A 231 0.22 -0.31 -18.28
CA ASP A 231 1.29 -0.90 -19.07
C ASP A 231 0.82 -2.24 -19.66
N GLU A 232 1.31 -2.59 -20.85
CA GLU A 232 1.11 -3.93 -21.41
C GLU A 232 1.88 -4.95 -20.54
N GLU A 233 1.22 -6.06 -20.19
CA GLU A 233 1.90 -7.19 -19.55
C GLU A 233 2.79 -7.83 -20.61
N VAL A 234 4.08 -7.51 -20.59
CA VAL A 234 5.06 -8.29 -21.34
C VAL A 234 5.21 -9.61 -20.59
N GLU A 235 4.61 -10.67 -21.11
CA GLU A 235 4.97 -12.04 -20.70
C GLU A 235 6.47 -12.19 -20.96
N SER A 236 7.26 -12.36 -19.90
CA SER A 236 8.68 -12.64 -20.02
C SER A 236 8.83 -14.03 -20.63
N GLY A 237 8.96 -14.08 -21.96
CA GLY A 237 9.46 -15.25 -22.67
C GLY A 237 10.92 -15.48 -22.28
N ASP A 238 11.21 -16.69 -21.82
CA ASP A 238 12.57 -17.19 -21.67
C ASP A 238 13.33 -17.04 -22.99
N GLY A 239 14.52 -16.41 -22.99
CA GLY A 239 15.41 -16.45 -24.15
C GLY A 239 16.50 -15.40 -24.22
N PHE A 240 17.71 -15.86 -23.90
CA PHE A 240 19.04 -15.45 -24.38
C PHE A 240 19.79 -14.29 -23.71
N GLU A 241 20.88 -14.72 -23.03
CA GLU A 241 22.10 -13.96 -22.76
C GLU A 241 22.66 -13.31 -24.03
N GLY A 242 23.10 -12.06 -23.90
CA GLY A 242 23.88 -11.34 -24.89
C GLY A 242 24.27 -9.98 -24.30
N ALA A 243 25.56 -9.81 -24.07
CA ALA A 243 26.21 -8.68 -23.40
C ALA A 243 25.82 -7.30 -23.98
N ASP A 244 25.88 -6.26 -23.15
CA ASP A 244 26.98 -5.30 -23.22
C ASP A 244 26.97 -4.36 -22.01
N ASP A 245 28.12 -4.33 -21.34
CA ASP A 245 28.55 -3.26 -20.44
C ASP A 245 28.53 -1.93 -21.19
N ASP A 246 27.87 -0.91 -20.64
CA ASP A 246 28.49 0.40 -20.39
C ASP A 246 27.45 1.44 -19.92
N PHE A 247 27.98 2.44 -19.21
CA PHE A 247 27.40 3.72 -18.80
C PHE A 247 26.81 3.84 -17.38
N ALA A 248 27.72 4.09 -16.43
CA ALA A 248 27.59 5.24 -15.53
C ALA A 248 27.78 6.54 -16.35
N PRO A 249 27.18 7.71 -16.00
CA PRO A 249 27.46 8.46 -14.76
C PRO A 249 26.21 9.23 -14.23
N LEU A 250 26.15 10.00 -13.12
CA LEU A 250 27.04 10.75 -12.22
C LEU A 250 26.41 10.70 -10.81
#